data_AF-A0A2D5N7M5-F1
#
_entry.id   AF-A0A2D5N7M5-F1
#
_cell.length_a   1.000
_cell.length_b   1.000
_cell.length_c   1.000
_cell.angle_alpha   90.00
_cell.angle_beta   90.00
_cell.angle_gamma   90.00
#
_symmetry.space_group_name_H-M   'P 1'
#
loop_
_entity.id
_entity.type
_entity.pdbx_description
1 polymer ?
#
loop_
_entity_poly.entity_id
_entity_poly.type
_entity_poly.pdbx_seq_one_letter_code
_entity_poly.pdbx_strand_id
1 'polypeptide(L)' 'ACTTCNACVDACPIAIDPLSIIMDMRQYLVMEQSAAPQELNSMMGNIENNGAPWPFNNQDRLQWVNE' A
#
# COMPACT_ATOMS: atom_id res chain seq x y z
N ALA A 1 9.83 -8.81 6.95
CA ALA A 1 8.91 -8.08 6.05
C ALA A 1 7.46 -8.45 6.41
N CYS A 2 6.66 -7.50 6.89
CA CYS A 2 5.24 -7.72 7.20
C CYS A 2 4.38 -7.50 5.95
N THR A 3 3.48 -8.44 5.63
CA THR A 3 2.59 -8.45 4.45
C THR A 3 1.13 -8.11 4.79
N THR A 4 0.86 -7.60 6.00
CA THR A 4 -0.49 -7.27 6.49
C THR A 4 -1.48 -8.43 6.43
N CYS A 5 -1.03 -9.67 6.68
CA CYS A 5 -1.85 -10.88 6.59
C CYS A 5 -2.75 -11.16 7.81
N ASN A 6 -2.76 -10.28 8.82
CA ASN A 6 -3.53 -10.39 10.06
C ASN A 6 -3.23 -11.58 11.00
N ALA A 7 -2.42 -12.55 10.60
CA ALA A 7 -2.16 -13.77 11.38
C ALA A 7 -1.64 -13.52 12.81
N CYS A 8 -0.86 -12.46 13.04
CA CYS A 8 -0.36 -12.11 14.38
C CYS A 8 -1.44 -11.57 15.32
N VAL A 9 -2.48 -10.93 14.77
CA VAL A 9 -3.63 -10.42 15.52
C VAL A 9 -4.52 -11.60 15.92
N ASP A 10 -4.81 -12.49 14.96
CA ASP A 10 -5.67 -13.67 15.16
C ASP A 10 -5.07 -14.68 16.16
N ALA A 11 -3.74 -14.81 16.17
CA ALA A 11 -3.05 -15.71 17.10
C ALA A 11 -2.90 -15.12 18.52
N CYS A 12 -3.20 -13.82 18.74
CA CYS A 12 -2.89 -13.16 20.01
C CYS A 12 -3.86 -13.57 21.13
N PRO A 13 -3.40 -14.21 22.22
CA PRO A 13 -4.27 -14.71 23.28
C PRO A 13 -4.85 -13.62 24.19
N ILE A 14 -4.33 -12.39 24.08
CA ILE A 14 -4.74 -11.24 24.90
C ILE A 14 -5.30 -10.09 24.06
N ALA A 15 -5.68 -10.38 22.81
CA ALA A 15 -6.35 -9.45 21.90
C ALA A 15 -5.61 -8.11 21.69
N ILE A 16 -4.27 -8.16 21.63
CA ILE A 16 -3.47 -7.03 21.14
C ILE A 16 -3.54 -7.02 19.62
N ASP A 17 -3.45 -5.83 19.04
CA ASP A 17 -3.30 -5.62 17.61
C ASP A 17 -1.89 -5.12 17.27
N PRO A 18 -0.92 -6.01 16.99
CA PRO A 18 0.39 -5.60 16.51
C PRO A 18 0.35 -5.01 15.09
N LEU A 19 -0.68 -5.31 14.30
CA LEU A 19 -0.76 -4.89 12.91
C LEU A 19 -0.95 -3.38 12.81
N SER A 20 -1.86 -2.81 13.60
CA SER A 20 -2.07 -1.34 13.65
C SER A 20 -0.79 -0.60 14.04
N ILE A 21 -0.10 -1.05 15.09
CA ILE A 21 1.17 -0.45 15.54
C ILE A 21 2.21 -0.46 14.41
N ILE A 22 2.32 -1.57 13.66
CA ILE A 22 3.24 -1.66 12.51
C ILE A 22 2.85 -0.66 11.40
N MET A 23 1.55 -0.48 11.15
CA MET A 23 1.07 0.47 10.15
C MET A 23 1.35 1.91 10.57
N ASP A 24 1.15 2.27 11.84
CA ASP A 24 1.45 3.60 12.36
C ASP A 24 2.94 3.94 12.24
N MET A 25 3.82 2.98 12.60
CA MET A 25 5.27 3.14 12.41
C MET A 25 5.64 3.35 10.94
N ARG A 26 5.02 2.59 10.01
CA ARG A 26 5.26 2.75 8.57
C ARG A 26 4.77 4.10 8.06
N GLN A 27 3.62 4.55 8.52
CA GLN A 27 3.09 5.87 8.18
C GLN A 27 4.04 6.98 8.63
N TYR A 28 4.58 6.89 9.85
CA TYR A 28 5.59 7.83 10.35
C TYR A 28 6.86 7.85 9.49
N LEU A 29 7.37 6.66 9.10
CA LEU A 29 8.53 6.58 8.21
C LEU A 29 8.29 7.27 6.85
N VAL A 30 7.09 7.13 6.30
CA VAL A 30 6.75 7.73 5.00
C VAL A 30 6.51 9.24 5.13
N MET A 31 5.66 9.68 6.05
CA MET A 31 5.20 11.07 6.11
C MET A 31 6.18 12.00 6.84
N GLU A 32 6.86 11.52 7.89
CA GLU A 32 7.78 12.35 8.68
C GLU A 32 9.22 12.19 8.22
N GLN A 33 9.67 10.95 8.02
CA GLN A 33 11.08 10.68 7.66
C GLN A 33 11.33 10.66 6.15
N SER A 34 10.29 10.78 5.33
CA SER A 34 10.39 10.66 3.86
C SER A 34 11.10 9.38 3.39
N ALA A 35 11.05 8.32 4.21
CA ALA A 35 11.77 7.06 4.01
C ALA A 35 10.93 6.03 3.24
N ALA A 36 10.16 6.49 2.25
CA ALA A 36 9.36 5.63 1.40
C ALA A 36 10.23 4.87 0.38
N PRO A 37 10.03 3.55 0.19
CA PRO A 37 10.68 2.79 -0.88
C PRO A 37 10.42 3.39 -2.26
N GLN A 38 11.42 3.32 -3.16
CA GLN A 38 11.33 3.91 -4.50
C GLN A 38 10.11 3.42 -5.30
N GLU A 39 9.79 2.12 -5.22
CA GLU A 39 8.62 1.55 -5.91
C GLU A 39 7.31 2.14 -5.41
N LEU A 40 7.21 2.41 -4.10
CA LEU A 40 6.02 3.05 -3.52
C LEU A 40 5.93 4.53 -3.91
N ASN A 41 7.05 5.23 -4.07
CA ASN A 41 7.05 6.60 -4.58
C ASN A 41 6.54 6.66 -6.03
N SER A 42 7.00 5.74 -6.88
CA SER A 42 6.51 5.62 -8.26
C SER A 42 5.00 5.32 -8.29
N MET A 43 4.54 4.41 -7.43
CA MET A 43 3.11 4.10 -7.29
C MET A 43 2.30 5.32 -6.84
N MET A 44 2.76 6.04 -5.80
CA MET A 44 2.09 7.24 -5.29
C MET A 44 1.97 8.33 -6.36
N GLY A 45 3.04 8.56 -7.14
CA GLY A 45 3.00 9.48 -8.27
C GLY A 45 2.01 9.07 -9.37
N ASN A 46 1.90 7.77 -9.66
CA ASN A 46 0.90 7.27 -10.61
C ASN A 46 -0.53 7.49 -10.09
N ILE A 47 -0.77 7.26 -8.80
CA ILE A 47 -2.08 7.49 -8.18
C ILE A 47 -2.46 8.97 -8.28
N GLU A 48 -1.54 9.89 -7.99
CA GLU A 48 -1.79 11.33 -8.04
C GLU A 48 -2.12 11.81 -9.46
N ASN A 49 -1.40 11.33 -10.48
CA ASN A 49 -1.55 11.81 -11.85
C ASN A 49 -2.65 11.09 -12.64
N ASN A 50 -2.74 9.76 -12.49
CA ASN A 50 -3.60 8.92 -13.33
C ASN A 50 -4.82 8.37 -12.59
N GLY A 51 -4.86 8.48 -11.26
CA GLY A 51 -5.88 7.84 -10.42
C GLY A 51 -5.72 6.33 -10.31
N ALA A 52 -4.59 5.78 -10.75
CA ALA A 52 -4.29 4.35 -10.71
C ALA A 52 -2.83 4.13 -10.27
N PRO A 53 -2.52 3.08 -9.50
CA PRO A 53 -1.16 2.78 -9.05
C PRO A 53 -0.21 2.35 -10.17
N TRP A 54 -0.78 1.92 -11.30
CA TRP A 54 -0.04 1.42 -12.45
C TRP A 54 0.10 2.51 -13.53
N PRO A 55 1.18 2.51 -14.32
CA PRO A 55 1.44 3.52 -15.35
C PRO A 55 0.63 3.31 -16.65
N PHE A 56 -0.56 2.71 -16.57
CA PHE A 56 -1.41 2.47 -17.73
C PHE A 56 -2.26 3.68 -18.06
N ASN A 57 -2.55 3.88 -19.35
CA ASN A 57 -3.45 4.95 -19.79
C ASN A 57 -4.90 4.60 -19.39
N ASN A 58 -5.63 5.60 -18.91
CA ASN A 58 -7.05 5.47 -18.57
C ASN A 58 -7.91 5.05 -19.77
N GLN A 59 -7.52 5.40 -21.01
CA GLN A 59 -8.24 4.97 -22.22
C GLN A 59 -8.18 3.45 -22.45
N ASP A 60 -7.10 2.80 -21.99
CA ASP A 60 -6.87 1.38 -22.21
C ASP A 60 -7.64 0.50 -21.21
N ARG A 61 -8.28 1.09 -20.20
CA ARG A 61 -9.02 0.40 -19.14
C ARG A 61 -10.11 -0.54 -19.65
N LEU A 62 -10.71 -0.26 -20.81
CA LEU A 62 -11.80 -1.06 -21.38
C LEU A 62 -11.35 -2.03 -22.49
N GLN A 63 -10.04 -2.16 -22.75
CA GLN A 63 -9.56 -3.03 -23.82
C GLN A 63 -9.96 -4.51 -23.62
N TRP A 64 -10.01 -4.98 -22.36
CA TRP A 64 -10.47 -6.34 -22.00
C TRP A 64 -11.90 -6.66 -22.44
N VAL A 65 -12.74 -5.66 -22.73
CA VAL A 65 -14.12 -5.88 -23.20
C VAL A 65 -14.15 -6.43 -24.63
N ASN A 66 -13.12 -6.13 -25.43
CA ASN A 66 -13.01 -6.55 -26.82
C ASN A 66 -12.08 -7.76 -27.02
N GLU A 67 -11.57 -8.35 -25.93
CA GLU A 67 -10.88 -9.65 -25.91
C GLU A 67 -11.88 -10.81 -25.85
#